data_AF-A0A3D9BTS6-F1
#
_entry.id   AF-A0A3D9BTS6-F1
#
_cell.length_a   1.000
_cell.length_b   1.000
_cell.length_c   1.000
_cell.angle_alpha   90.00
_cell.angle_beta   90.00
_cell.angle_gamma   90.00
#
_symmetry.space_group_name_H-M   'P 1'
#
loop_
_entity.id
_entity.type
_entity.pdbx_description
1 polymer ?
#
loop_
_entity_poly.entity_id
_entity_poly.type
_entity_poly.pdbx_seq_one_letter_code
_entity_poly.pdbx_strand_id
1 'polypeptide(L)'
;MRKILFFIIFISNFAFAQMPNISGVWLNNSKPYVGTIGNDKEVIKLKINISEQDKKNDQEYFVSGYTVVENNYSKFEGKLKITKYRDAKKKGVVYGDYELVEENKGKHSGVFTGKFIYTFKWNKTSEKIQSQYIELIGDWKSYDKTLDFKTRLKNQ
;
A
#
# COMPACT_ATOMS: atom_id res chain seq x y z
N MET A 1 40.32 24.65 10.69
CA MET A 1 39.00 23.97 10.78
C MET A 1 38.09 24.56 9.70
N ARG A 2 38.04 23.92 8.53
CA ARG A 2 37.28 24.42 7.36
C ARG A 2 35.90 23.78 7.33
N LYS A 3 34.89 24.65 7.19
CA LYS A 3 33.46 24.36 7.13
C LYS A 3 33.17 23.55 5.86
N ILE A 4 32.64 22.34 6.01
CA ILE A 4 32.09 21.58 4.89
C ILE A 4 30.63 21.96 4.76
N LEU A 5 30.32 22.75 3.74
CA LEU A 5 28.97 23.11 3.33
C LEU A 5 28.54 22.11 2.26
N PHE A 6 27.83 21.04 2.62
CA PHE A 6 27.19 20.17 1.63
C PHE A 6 25.86 20.79 1.21
N PHE A 7 25.93 21.58 0.14
CA PHE A 7 24.79 22.09 -0.61
C PHE A 7 24.27 20.95 -1.50
N ILE A 8 23.27 20.19 -1.06
CA ILE A 8 22.63 19.17 -1.90
C ILE A 8 21.55 19.85 -2.73
N ILE A 9 21.90 20.13 -3.98
CA ILE A 9 20.99 20.53 -5.05
C ILE A 9 20.28 19.25 -5.53
N PHE A 10 19.08 18.97 -5.02
CA PHE A 10 18.21 17.94 -5.60
C PHE A 10 17.28 18.59 -6.63
N ILE A 11 17.78 18.75 -7.85
CA ILE A 11 16.95 18.97 -9.03
C ILE A 11 17.23 17.82 -10.01
N SER A 12 16.15 17.08 -10.32
CA SER A 12 16.00 16.10 -11.40
C SER A 12 17.06 14.99 -11.50
N ASN A 13 16.88 13.89 -10.77
CA ASN A 13 17.36 12.55 -11.16
C ASN A 13 16.73 11.49 -10.24
N PHE A 14 15.56 10.95 -10.60
CA PHE A 14 15.01 9.76 -9.94
C PHE A 14 15.77 8.46 -10.32
N ALA A 15 16.96 8.57 -10.91
CA ALA A 15 17.68 7.46 -11.53
C ALA A 15 18.76 6.80 -10.65
N PHE A 16 19.03 7.28 -9.42
CA PHE A 16 20.18 6.76 -8.63
C PHE A 16 20.00 6.68 -7.12
N ALA A 17 18.79 6.92 -6.59
CA ALA A 17 18.53 6.70 -5.17
C ALA A 17 17.73 5.40 -5.01
N GLN A 18 18.36 4.36 -4.45
CA GLN A 18 17.65 3.13 -4.11
C GLN A 18 16.59 3.45 -3.05
N MET A 19 15.36 3.04 -3.29
CA MET A 19 14.27 3.23 -2.33
C MET A 19 14.52 2.32 -1.11
N PRO A 20 14.50 2.86 0.13
CA PRO A 20 14.60 2.04 1.33
C PRO A 20 13.51 0.98 1.35
N ASN A 21 13.86 -0.21 1.84
CA ASN A 21 12.87 -1.29 1.97
C ASN A 21 11.85 -0.91 3.05
N ILE A 22 10.63 -0.58 2.61
CA ILE A 22 9.51 -0.26 3.48
C ILE A 22 8.47 -1.40 3.52
N SER A 23 8.84 -2.64 3.19
CA SER A 23 7.89 -3.75 3.13
C SER A 23 7.12 -3.95 4.44
N GLY A 24 7.77 -3.70 5.58
CA GLY A 24 7.14 -3.74 6.90
C GLY A 24 5.98 -2.76 7.09
N VAL A 25 5.92 -1.67 6.32
CA VAL A 25 4.80 -0.71 6.35
C VAL A 25 3.51 -1.39 5.89
N TRP A 26 3.58 -2.19 4.81
CA TRP A 26 2.42 -2.82 4.21
C TRP A 26 1.80 -3.89 5.10
N LEU A 27 2.60 -4.50 5.99
CA LEU A 27 2.12 -5.46 7.01
C LEU A 27 1.23 -4.81 8.08
N ASN A 28 1.21 -3.47 8.16
CA ASN A 28 0.37 -2.71 9.10
C ASN A 28 0.45 -3.22 10.55
N ASN A 29 1.67 -3.50 11.03
CA ASN A 29 1.90 -4.06 12.38
C ASN A 29 1.04 -5.32 12.65
N SER A 30 0.89 -6.17 11.64
CA SER A 30 0.07 -7.39 11.66
C SER A 30 -1.43 -7.18 11.89
N LYS A 31 -1.92 -5.94 11.80
CA LYS A 31 -3.34 -5.60 11.88
C LYS A 31 -3.95 -5.53 10.47
N PRO A 32 -5.22 -5.92 10.30
CA PRO A 32 -5.90 -5.75 9.02
C PRO A 32 -6.11 -4.26 8.70
N TYR A 33 -6.08 -3.93 7.42
CA TYR A 33 -6.76 -2.75 6.91
C TYR A 33 -8.27 -2.99 6.99
N VAL A 34 -9.01 -1.97 7.40
CA VAL A 34 -10.47 -2.06 7.57
C VAL A 34 -11.14 -1.01 6.69
N GLY A 35 -12.23 -1.39 6.04
CA GLY A 35 -12.85 -0.58 5.02
C GLY A 35 -14.25 -1.03 4.66
N THR A 36 -14.70 -0.53 3.51
CA THR A 36 -16.00 -0.87 2.94
C THR A 36 -15.84 -1.40 1.51
N ILE A 37 -16.71 -2.34 1.12
CA ILE A 37 -16.88 -2.87 -0.24
C ILE A 37 -18.34 -2.74 -0.67
N GLY A 38 -18.56 -2.46 -1.96
CA GLY A 38 -19.90 -2.41 -2.56
C GLY A 38 -20.69 -1.15 -2.22
N ASN A 39 -21.90 -1.06 -2.79
CA ASN A 39 -22.77 0.11 -2.63
C ASN A 39 -23.38 0.20 -1.22
N ASP A 40 -23.67 -0.95 -0.62
CA ASP A 40 -24.21 -1.06 0.74
C ASP A 40 -23.13 -0.86 1.82
N LYS A 41 -21.88 -0.60 1.40
CA LYS A 41 -20.73 -0.34 2.28
C LYS A 41 -20.50 -1.46 3.29
N GLU A 42 -20.63 -2.70 2.84
CA GLU A 42 -20.30 -3.88 3.65
C GLU A 42 -18.89 -3.78 4.19
N VAL A 43 -18.68 -4.22 5.42
CA VAL A 43 -17.36 -4.15 6.06
C VAL A 43 -16.45 -5.20 5.44
N ILE A 44 -15.31 -4.74 4.95
CA ILE A 44 -14.21 -5.59 4.48
C ILE A 44 -12.99 -5.42 5.39
N LYS A 45 -12.35 -6.54 5.69
CA LYS A 45 -11.04 -6.58 6.35
C LYS A 45 -10.04 -7.18 5.38
N LEU A 46 -8.90 -6.52 5.18
CA LEU A 46 -7.81 -6.99 4.34
C LEU A 46 -6.55 -7.07 5.18
N LYS A 47 -5.97 -8.26 5.34
CA LYS A 47 -4.71 -8.45 6.07
C LYS A 47 -3.62 -8.89 5.12
N ILE A 48 -2.53 -8.12 5.08
CA ILE A 48 -1.28 -8.49 4.41
C ILE A 48 -0.42 -9.25 5.42
N ASN A 49 -0.04 -10.49 5.10
CA ASN A 49 0.81 -11.34 5.95
C ASN A 49 2.25 -11.38 5.46
N ILE A 50 2.46 -11.31 4.14
CA ILE A 50 3.77 -11.29 3.52
C ILE A 50 3.90 -10.00 2.70
N SER A 51 5.06 -9.36 2.82
CA SER A 51 5.42 -8.23 1.97
C SER A 51 6.92 -8.25 1.70
N GLU A 52 7.29 -8.34 0.43
CA GLU A 52 8.67 -8.42 -0.01
C GLU A 52 8.91 -7.39 -1.11
N GLN A 53 9.94 -6.55 -0.94
CA GLN A 53 10.38 -5.62 -1.98
C GLN A 53 11.02 -6.41 -3.14
N ASP A 54 10.68 -6.06 -4.37
CA ASP A 54 11.32 -6.68 -5.54
C ASP A 54 12.80 -6.28 -5.60
N LYS A 55 13.68 -7.29 -5.69
CA LYS A 55 15.13 -7.12 -5.79
C LYS A 55 15.57 -6.42 -7.08
N LYS A 56 14.76 -6.51 -8.14
CA LYS A 56 15.02 -5.87 -9.44
C LYS A 56 14.39 -4.48 -9.54
N ASN A 57 13.35 -4.22 -8.75
CA ASN A 57 12.58 -2.98 -8.78
C ASN A 57 12.17 -2.56 -7.37
N ASP A 58 12.95 -1.68 -6.75
CA ASP A 58 12.74 -1.23 -5.38
C ASP A 58 11.45 -0.41 -5.14
N GLN A 59 10.71 -0.09 -6.20
CA GLN A 59 9.40 0.56 -6.14
C GLN A 59 8.24 -0.44 -6.14
N GLU A 60 8.50 -1.73 -6.33
CA GLU A 60 7.50 -2.79 -6.37
C GLU A 60 7.62 -3.73 -5.16
N TYR A 61 6.47 -4.19 -4.67
CA TYR A 61 6.37 -5.08 -3.53
C TYR A 61 5.41 -6.22 -3.87
N PHE A 62 5.87 -7.45 -3.72
CA PHE A 62 5.00 -8.62 -3.74
C PHE A 62 4.35 -8.78 -2.38
N VAL A 63 3.03 -8.96 -2.37
CA VAL A 63 2.24 -9.07 -1.15
C VAL A 63 1.31 -10.27 -1.22
N SER A 64 1.10 -10.92 -0.08
CA SER A 64 0.07 -11.95 0.04
C SER A 64 -0.60 -11.90 1.40
N GLY A 65 -1.83 -12.39 1.44
CA GLY A 65 -2.70 -12.18 2.59
C GLY A 65 -4.09 -12.78 2.41
N TYR A 66 -5.04 -12.20 3.12
CA TYR A 66 -6.44 -12.58 2.99
C TYR A 66 -7.39 -11.40 3.20
N THR A 67 -8.56 -11.52 2.60
CA THR A 67 -9.73 -10.65 2.79
C THR A 67 -10.81 -11.42 3.55
N VAL A 68 -11.60 -10.66 4.30
CA VAL A 68 -12.84 -11.14 4.92
C VAL A 68 -13.94 -10.13 4.64
N VAL A 69 -14.98 -10.58 3.97
CA VAL A 69 -16.25 -9.85 3.78
C VAL A 69 -17.33 -10.72 4.40
N GLU A 70 -18.01 -10.21 5.41
CA GLU A 70 -18.92 -11.01 6.26
C GLU A 70 -18.24 -12.30 6.77
N ASN A 71 -18.65 -13.47 6.26
CA ASN A 71 -18.12 -14.79 6.59
C ASN A 71 -17.30 -15.42 5.44
N ASN A 72 -17.08 -14.69 4.35
CA ASN A 72 -16.30 -15.17 3.21
C ASN A 72 -14.82 -14.85 3.41
N TYR A 73 -13.99 -15.89 3.46
CA TYR A 73 -12.54 -15.80 3.59
C TYR A 73 -11.87 -16.11 2.25
N SER A 74 -11.13 -15.14 1.71
CA SER A 74 -10.42 -15.28 0.44
C SER A 74 -8.94 -14.95 0.63
N LYS A 75 -8.06 -15.86 0.23
CA LYS A 75 -6.62 -15.56 0.17
C LYS A 75 -6.34 -14.77 -1.09
N PHE A 76 -5.32 -13.91 -1.05
CA PHE A 76 -4.86 -13.19 -2.23
C PHE A 76 -3.34 -13.16 -2.33
N GLU A 77 -2.87 -12.97 -3.56
CA GLU A 77 -1.51 -12.59 -3.89
C GLU A 77 -1.55 -11.36 -4.81
N GLY A 78 -0.51 -10.53 -4.79
CA GLY A 78 -0.54 -9.32 -5.59
C GLY A 78 0.71 -8.48 -5.48
N LYS A 79 0.59 -7.25 -5.98
CA LYS A 79 1.67 -6.28 -6.01
C LYS A 79 1.21 -4.89 -5.59
N LEU A 80 2.10 -4.17 -4.91
CA LEU A 80 2.03 -2.73 -4.69
C LEU A 80 3.14 -2.09 -5.51
N LYS A 81 2.80 -1.06 -6.31
CA LYS A 81 3.76 -0.32 -7.12
C LYS A 81 3.73 1.15 -6.74
N ILE A 82 4.85 1.65 -6.22
CA ILE A 82 5.02 3.08 -5.94
C ILE A 82 5.17 3.82 -7.26
N THR A 83 4.43 4.91 -7.41
CA THR A 83 4.46 5.75 -8.63
C THR A 83 4.91 7.17 -8.35
N LYS A 84 4.79 7.64 -7.10
CA LYS A 84 5.19 9.00 -6.75
C LYS A 84 5.53 9.12 -5.28
N TYR A 85 6.61 9.83 -4.98
CA TYR A 85 6.91 10.32 -3.64
C TYR A 85 6.84 11.85 -3.59
N ARG A 86 6.29 12.38 -2.49
CA ARG A 86 6.28 13.82 -2.19
C ARG A 86 6.79 14.02 -0.77
N ASP A 87 7.88 14.76 -0.65
CA ASP A 87 8.39 15.22 0.64
C ASP A 87 7.88 16.64 0.93
N ALA A 88 7.26 16.81 2.09
CA ALA A 88 6.83 18.09 2.63
C ALA A 88 7.40 18.29 4.04
N LYS A 89 8.74 18.35 4.17
CA LYS A 89 9.57 18.72 5.35
C LYS A 89 9.35 17.91 6.64
N LYS A 90 8.11 17.88 7.15
CA LYS A 90 7.66 17.14 8.35
C LYS A 90 6.70 15.99 7.99
N LYS A 91 6.28 15.89 6.73
CA LYS A 91 5.33 14.89 6.22
C LYS A 91 5.85 14.34 4.90
N GLY A 92 5.93 13.02 4.78
CA GLY A 92 6.12 12.33 3.51
C GLY A 92 4.79 11.77 3.02
N VAL A 93 4.59 11.75 1.70
CA VAL A 93 3.45 11.08 1.06
C VAL A 93 3.95 10.23 -0.10
N VAL A 94 3.68 8.93 -0.04
CA VAL A 94 3.91 7.96 -1.10
C VAL A 94 2.57 7.65 -1.76
N TYR A 95 2.56 7.65 -3.09
CA TYR A 95 1.42 7.23 -3.91
C TYR A 95 1.83 6.02 -4.73
N GLY A 96 0.86 5.17 -5.01
CA GLY A 96 1.09 4.05 -5.90
C GLY A 96 -0.21 3.38 -6.32
N ASP A 97 -0.03 2.34 -7.11
CA ASP A 97 -1.09 1.46 -7.59
C ASP A 97 -0.98 0.11 -6.90
N TYR A 98 -2.10 -0.61 -6.81
CA TYR A 98 -2.12 -1.97 -6.30
C TYR A 98 -2.99 -2.87 -7.17
N GLU A 99 -2.62 -4.14 -7.18
CA GLU A 99 -3.39 -5.23 -7.79
C GLU A 99 -3.28 -6.44 -6.86
N LEU A 100 -4.41 -6.95 -6.37
CA LEU A 100 -4.49 -8.10 -5.47
C LEU A 100 -5.48 -9.10 -6.07
N VAL A 101 -5.00 -10.30 -6.35
CA VAL A 101 -5.72 -11.37 -7.05
C VAL A 101 -6.10 -12.42 -6.01
N GLU A 102 -7.40 -12.62 -5.79
CA GLU A 102 -7.87 -13.64 -4.85
C GLU A 102 -7.77 -15.05 -5.45
N GLU A 103 -7.61 -16.09 -4.63
CA GLU A 103 -7.77 -17.47 -5.10
C GLU A 103 -9.14 -17.66 -5.75
N ASN A 104 -9.19 -18.20 -6.97
CA ASN A 104 -10.46 -18.45 -7.65
C ASN A 104 -11.22 -19.59 -6.97
N LYS A 105 -12.27 -19.24 -6.25
CA LYS A 105 -13.18 -20.16 -5.53
C LYS A 105 -14.62 -20.03 -6.02
N GLY A 106 -14.83 -19.44 -7.20
CA GLY A 106 -16.14 -19.21 -7.81
C GLY A 106 -16.61 -17.76 -7.73
N LYS A 107 -17.92 -17.55 -7.66
CA LYS A 107 -18.59 -16.25 -7.89
C LYS A 107 -18.17 -15.13 -6.94
N HIS A 108 -17.70 -15.47 -5.74
CA HIS A 108 -17.28 -14.52 -4.71
C HIS A 108 -15.75 -14.43 -4.57
N SER A 109 -15.06 -14.59 -5.70
CA SER A 109 -13.62 -14.37 -5.81
C SER A 109 -13.32 -13.47 -6.99
N GLY A 110 -12.32 -12.61 -6.82
CA GLY A 110 -12.05 -11.58 -7.81
C GLY A 110 -10.70 -10.90 -7.64
N VAL A 111 -10.58 -9.74 -8.26
CA VAL A 111 -9.37 -8.94 -8.28
C VAL A 111 -9.65 -7.57 -7.71
N PHE A 112 -8.87 -7.17 -6.71
CA PHE A 112 -8.80 -5.79 -6.27
C PHE A 112 -7.79 -5.02 -7.11
N THR A 113 -8.19 -3.87 -7.63
CA THR A 113 -7.29 -2.94 -8.33
C THR A 113 -7.53 -1.53 -7.83
N GLY A 114 -6.48 -0.71 -7.71
CA GLY A 114 -6.68 0.65 -7.23
C GLY A 114 -5.40 1.41 -6.95
N LYS A 115 -5.53 2.45 -6.14
CA LYS A 115 -4.44 3.33 -5.71
C LYS A 115 -4.28 3.29 -4.21
N PHE A 116 -3.04 3.40 -3.76
CA PHE A 116 -2.74 3.63 -2.35
C PHE A 116 -2.15 5.00 -2.10
N ILE A 117 -2.42 5.53 -0.91
CA ILE A 117 -1.83 6.74 -0.36
C ILE A 117 -1.24 6.39 1.00
N TYR A 118 0.07 6.49 1.13
CA TYR A 118 0.78 6.35 2.40
C TYR A 118 1.33 7.69 2.84
N THR A 119 0.76 8.25 3.91
CA THR A 119 1.21 9.46 4.57
C THR A 119 1.93 9.11 5.87
N PHE A 120 3.11 9.66 6.09
CA PHE A 120 3.82 9.53 7.37
C PHE A 120 4.36 10.87 7.86
N LYS A 121 4.38 11.06 9.18
CA LYS A 121 5.07 12.19 9.83
C LYS A 121 6.42 11.75 10.36
N TRP A 122 7.46 12.47 9.96
CA TRP A 122 8.83 12.20 10.36
C TRP A 122 9.26 13.16 11.48
N ASN A 123 9.72 12.61 12.61
CA ASN A 123 10.39 13.42 13.62
C ASN A 123 11.89 13.47 13.31
N LYS A 124 12.38 14.68 13.00
CA LYS A 124 13.80 14.92 12.68
C LYS A 124 14.74 14.74 13.87
N THR A 125 14.24 14.93 15.09
CA THR A 125 15.02 14.82 16.33
C THR A 125 15.20 13.37 16.75
N SER A 126 14.13 12.56 16.64
CA SER A 126 14.17 11.15 17.05
C SER A 126 14.42 10.19 15.89
N GLU A 127 14.52 10.68 14.65
CA GLU A 127 14.64 9.92 13.41
C GLU A 127 13.64 8.75 13.30
N LYS A 128 12.40 9.01 13.74
CA LYS A 128 11.33 8.01 13.79
C LYS A 128 10.04 8.52 13.17
N ILE A 129 9.27 7.59 12.61
CA ILE A 129 7.90 7.84 12.18
C ILE A 129 7.03 8.02 13.42
N GLN A 130 6.38 9.17 13.55
CA GLN A 130 5.48 9.45 14.69
C GLN A 130 4.06 8.97 14.45
N SER A 131 3.61 9.06 13.20
CA SER A 131 2.28 8.64 12.79
C SER A 131 2.33 8.26 11.32
N GLN A 132 1.54 7.26 10.97
CA GLN A 132 1.38 6.77 9.62
C GLN A 132 -0.10 6.54 9.32
N TYR A 133 -0.51 6.91 8.12
CA TYR A 133 -1.85 6.71 7.60
C TYR A 133 -1.73 6.18 6.18
N ILE A 134 -2.40 5.08 5.91
CA ILE A 134 -2.39 4.33 4.67
C ILE A 134 -3.85 4.16 4.26
N GLU A 135 -4.13 4.46 3.01
CA GLU A 135 -5.46 4.33 2.43
C GLU A 135 -5.35 3.61 1.09
N LEU A 136 -6.18 2.58 0.90
CA LEU A 136 -6.34 1.85 -0.36
C LEU A 136 -7.71 2.21 -0.92
N ILE A 137 -7.73 2.78 -2.12
CA ILE A 137 -8.96 3.22 -2.80
C ILE A 137 -8.99 2.55 -4.16
N GLY A 138 -10.04 1.79 -4.45
CA GLY A 138 -10.09 1.06 -5.70
C GLY A 138 -11.41 0.35 -5.94
N ASP A 139 -11.30 -0.74 -6.67
CA ASP A 139 -12.39 -1.56 -7.17
C ASP A 139 -12.08 -3.03 -6.86
N TRP A 140 -13.12 -3.83 -6.64
CA TRP A 140 -13.07 -5.28 -6.66
C TRP A 140 -13.97 -5.77 -7.79
N LYS A 141 -13.46 -6.68 -8.61
CA LYS A 141 -14.21 -7.26 -9.73
C LYS A 141 -14.18 -8.77 -9.67
N SER A 142 -15.34 -9.41 -9.77
CA SER A 142 -15.42 -10.87 -9.81
C SER A 142 -14.78 -11.44 -11.08
N TYR A 143 -14.29 -12.67 -11.01
CA TYR A 143 -13.69 -13.34 -12.17
C TYR A 143 -14.67 -13.56 -13.33
N ASP A 144 -15.93 -13.82 -13.01
CA ASP A 144 -17.01 -13.95 -14.00
C ASP A 144 -17.51 -12.59 -14.54
N LYS A 145 -16.95 -11.48 -14.04
CA LYS A 145 -17.25 -10.10 -14.43
C LYS A 145 -18.70 -9.67 -14.18
N THR A 146 -19.43 -10.40 -13.35
CA THR A 146 -20.82 -10.07 -12.99
C THR A 146 -20.92 -9.06 -11.85
N LEU A 147 -19.89 -8.95 -11.02
CA LEU A 147 -19.84 -8.05 -9.87
C LEU A 147 -18.67 -7.06 -10.00
N ASP A 148 -18.95 -5.79 -9.72
CA ASP A 148 -17.99 -4.68 -9.74
C ASP A 148 -18.30 -3.73 -8.58
N PHE A 149 -17.40 -3.66 -7.60
CA PHE A 149 -17.63 -2.98 -6.34
C PHE A 149 -16.54 -1.98 -6.01
N LYS A 150 -16.93 -0.77 -5.59
CA LYS A 150 -15.99 0.20 -5.02
C LYS A 150 -15.46 -0.30 -3.68
N THR A 151 -14.18 -0.06 -3.42
CA THR A 151 -13.51 -0.41 -2.16
C THR A 151 -12.74 0.78 -1.59
N ARG A 152 -12.76 0.89 -0.26
CA ARG A 152 -11.97 1.91 0.46
C ARG A 152 -11.53 1.36 1.81
N LEU A 153 -10.24 1.09 1.96
CA LEU A 153 -9.63 0.51 3.18
C LEU A 153 -8.61 1.47 3.79
N LYS A 154 -8.43 1.40 5.10
CA LYS A 154 -7.47 2.23 5.85
C LYS A 154 -6.74 1.43 6.92
N ASN A 155 -5.52 1.82 7.24
CA ASN A 155 -4.92 1.41 8.50
C ASN A 155 -5.54 2.24 9.64
N GLN A 156 -5.94 1.61 10.74
CA GLN A 156 -6.49 2.30 11.90
C GLN A 156 -5.39 2.88 12.78
#